data_AF-A0A6P2LLK5-F1
#
_entry.id   AF-A0A6P2LLK5-F1
#
_cell.length_a   1.000
_cell.length_b   1.000
_cell.length_c   1.000
_cell.angle_alpha   90.00
_cell.angle_beta   90.00
_cell.angle_gamma   90.00
#
_symmetry.space_group_name_H-M   'P 1'
#
loop_
_entity.id
_entity.type
_entity.pdbx_description
1 polymer ?
#
loop_
_entity_poly.entity_id
_entity_poly.type
_entity_poly.pdbx_seq_one_letter_code
_entity_poly.pdbx_strand_id
1 'polypeptide(L)'
;MGGKRWSDDEIAAMARIAAAGETLISQMHQLPGRTWAAARIVASKEGIVFKDSISWSADEQAQLRKIYRSNESIKLGVRRVLPGRRYLAAKGEAQRLGLSGTKPRTGRTGYSWIERALENALADDGRMTVKQLAAKTGASINAIGKVLTKNRGTKFRAADWSHVGAAAMWELGSGPDAPRRAPRSSAEACRAYRQRRRVRAGHVDPFATLIQQVTA
;
A
#
# COMPACT_ATOMS: atom_id res chain seq x y z
N MET A 1 -36.15 -9.47 -13.50
CA MET A 1 -36.10 -8.01 -13.73
C MET A 1 -35.64 -7.76 -15.17
N GLY A 2 -36.56 -7.66 -16.12
CA GLY A 2 -36.21 -7.33 -17.51
C GLY A 2 -35.89 -5.84 -17.62
N GLY A 3 -34.71 -5.48 -18.12
CA GLY A 3 -34.38 -4.09 -18.39
C GLY A 3 -35.29 -3.52 -19.50
N LYS A 4 -35.64 -2.24 -19.41
CA LYS A 4 -36.40 -1.52 -20.44
C LYS A 4 -35.71 -1.70 -21.81
N ARG A 5 -36.43 -2.14 -22.84
CA ARG A 5 -35.90 -2.22 -24.22
C ARG A 5 -35.54 -0.84 -24.74
N TRP A 6 -34.55 -0.74 -25.61
CA TRP A 6 -34.15 0.52 -26.26
C TRP A 6 -35.19 0.90 -27.33
N SER A 7 -35.62 2.15 -27.36
CA SER A 7 -36.52 2.65 -28.41
C SER A 7 -35.73 3.20 -29.60
N ASP A 8 -36.38 3.22 -30.76
CA ASP A 8 -35.80 3.77 -32.00
C ASP A 8 -35.43 5.27 -31.82
N ASP A 9 -36.21 6.02 -31.02
CA ASP A 9 -35.90 7.42 -30.69
C ASP A 9 -34.60 7.58 -29.88
N GLU A 10 -34.34 6.66 -28.93
CA GLU A 10 -33.09 6.67 -28.14
C GLU A 10 -31.88 6.38 -29.04
N ILE A 11 -32.04 5.46 -30.01
CA ILE A 11 -31.00 5.13 -31.00
C ILE A 11 -30.78 6.31 -31.96
N ALA A 12 -31.84 6.94 -32.45
CA ALA A 12 -31.78 8.12 -33.29
C ALA A 12 -31.13 9.31 -32.56
N ALA A 13 -31.38 9.48 -31.26
CA ALA A 13 -30.69 10.48 -30.45
C ALA A 13 -29.19 10.20 -30.36
N MET A 14 -28.79 8.95 -30.13
CA MET A 14 -27.37 8.55 -30.14
C MET A 14 -26.71 8.81 -31.49
N ALA A 15 -27.39 8.50 -32.60
CA ALA A 15 -26.88 8.77 -33.95
C ALA A 15 -26.69 10.28 -34.20
N ARG A 16 -27.63 11.12 -33.76
CA ARG A 16 -27.50 12.59 -33.85
C ARG A 16 -26.32 13.13 -33.06
N ILE A 17 -26.11 12.64 -31.83
CA ILE A 17 -24.96 13.01 -30.99
C ILE A 17 -23.64 12.65 -31.68
N ALA A 18 -23.57 11.45 -32.28
CA ALA A 18 -22.38 11.01 -33.01
C ALA A 18 -22.13 11.84 -34.27
N ALA A 19 -23.17 12.15 -35.05
CA ALA A 19 -23.08 12.99 -36.24
C ALA A 19 -22.65 14.43 -35.92
N ALA A 20 -23.07 14.97 -34.77
CA ALA A 20 -22.62 16.27 -34.27
C ALA A 20 -21.14 16.27 -33.79
N GLY A 21 -20.49 15.10 -33.70
CA GLY A 21 -19.12 14.96 -33.24
C GLY A 21 -18.95 15.15 -31.73
N GLU A 22 -20.04 15.06 -30.98
CA GLU A 22 -20.07 15.25 -29.53
C GLU A 22 -19.77 13.95 -28.78
N THR A 23 -19.39 14.06 -27.50
CA THR A 23 -19.13 12.88 -26.68
C THR A 23 -20.43 12.33 -26.09
N LEU A 24 -20.62 11.01 -26.13
CA LEU A 24 -21.78 10.37 -25.49
C LEU A 24 -21.92 10.76 -24.01
N ILE A 25 -20.80 10.92 -23.29
CA ILE A 25 -20.83 11.24 -21.87
C ILE A 25 -21.38 12.64 -21.57
N SER A 26 -21.13 13.63 -22.43
CA SER A 26 -21.67 14.99 -22.24
C SER A 26 -23.16 15.06 -22.56
N GLN A 27 -23.65 14.16 -23.43
CA GLN A 27 -25.03 14.15 -23.91
C GLN A 27 -25.93 13.12 -23.21
N MET A 28 -25.48 12.51 -22.10
CA MET A 28 -26.28 11.53 -21.35
C MET A 28 -27.62 12.08 -20.81
N HIS A 29 -27.76 13.40 -20.68
CA HIS A 29 -29.02 14.03 -20.28
C HIS A 29 -30.14 13.83 -21.31
N GLN A 30 -29.81 13.55 -22.58
CA GLN A 30 -30.79 13.23 -23.63
C GLN A 30 -31.33 11.79 -23.55
N LEU A 31 -30.75 10.95 -22.68
CA LEU A 31 -31.11 9.53 -22.52
C LEU A 31 -31.53 9.24 -21.06
N PRO A 32 -32.66 9.81 -20.59
CA PRO A 32 -33.06 9.68 -19.19
C PRO A 32 -33.33 8.22 -18.81
N GLY A 33 -32.85 7.82 -17.64
CA GLY A 33 -33.00 6.44 -17.14
C GLY A 33 -32.06 5.41 -17.78
N ARG A 34 -31.12 5.84 -18.64
CA ARG A 34 -30.06 5.00 -19.20
C ARG A 34 -28.73 5.27 -18.52
N THR A 35 -27.93 4.22 -18.33
CA THR A 35 -26.54 4.37 -17.90
C THR A 35 -25.64 4.56 -19.11
N TRP A 36 -24.52 5.28 -18.93
CA TRP A 36 -23.54 5.49 -19.99
C TRP A 36 -23.00 4.17 -20.58
N ALA A 37 -22.77 3.18 -19.72
CA ALA A 37 -22.30 1.87 -20.16
C ALA A 37 -23.31 1.15 -21.06
N ALA A 38 -24.60 1.19 -20.71
CA ALA A 38 -25.66 0.59 -21.52
C ALA A 38 -25.79 1.29 -22.88
N ALA A 39 -25.76 2.63 -22.89
CA ALA A 39 -25.80 3.42 -24.13
C ALA A 39 -24.61 3.09 -25.05
N ARG A 40 -23.39 3.00 -24.49
CA ARG A 40 -22.20 2.64 -25.26
C ARG A 40 -22.29 1.25 -25.88
N ILE A 41 -22.83 0.27 -25.16
CA ILE A 41 -23.02 -1.10 -25.67
C ILE A 41 -24.00 -1.11 -26.84
N VAL A 42 -25.14 -0.42 -26.70
CA VAL A 42 -26.14 -0.39 -27.78
C VAL A 42 -25.64 0.38 -28.99
N ALA A 43 -25.05 1.56 -28.80
CA ALA A 43 -24.44 2.31 -29.88
C ALA A 43 -23.41 1.47 -30.66
N SER A 44 -22.57 0.70 -29.95
CA SER A 44 -21.61 -0.21 -30.60
C SER A 44 -22.29 -1.32 -31.40
N LYS A 45 -23.45 -1.82 -30.97
CA LYS A 45 -24.22 -2.84 -31.71
C LYS A 45 -24.86 -2.25 -32.98
N GLU A 46 -25.30 -1.01 -32.90
CA GLU A 46 -25.90 -0.27 -34.02
C GLU A 46 -24.84 0.38 -34.96
N GLY A 47 -23.55 0.13 -34.73
CA GLY A 47 -22.48 0.71 -35.54
C GLY A 47 -22.26 2.22 -35.36
N ILE A 48 -22.82 2.81 -34.30
CA ILE A 48 -22.67 4.23 -33.97
C ILE A 48 -21.32 4.45 -33.27
N VAL A 49 -20.39 5.10 -33.97
CA VAL A 49 -19.06 5.44 -33.45
C VAL A 49 -19.08 6.86 -32.90
N PHE A 50 -18.88 7.00 -31.59
CA PHE A 50 -18.67 8.30 -30.96
C PHE A 50 -17.21 8.73 -31.04
N LYS A 51 -16.97 10.04 -31.02
CA LYS A 51 -15.62 10.60 -30.87
C LYS A 51 -15.04 10.15 -29.54
N ASP A 52 -14.01 9.30 -29.60
CA ASP A 52 -13.38 8.72 -28.42
C ASP A 52 -12.57 9.79 -27.68
N SER A 53 -13.19 10.39 -26.67
CA SER A 53 -12.62 11.40 -25.78
C SER A 53 -12.14 12.68 -26.48
N ILE A 54 -12.05 13.77 -25.71
CA ILE A 54 -11.51 15.04 -26.20
C ILE A 54 -10.06 14.76 -26.63
N SER A 55 -9.72 14.95 -27.91
CA SER A 55 -8.34 14.81 -28.39
C SER A 55 -7.42 15.77 -27.63
N TRP A 56 -6.17 15.39 -27.35
CA TRP A 56 -5.22 16.27 -26.68
C TRP A 56 -4.70 17.32 -27.64
N SER A 57 -4.81 18.60 -27.27
CA SER A 57 -4.19 19.67 -28.06
C SER A 57 -2.67 19.70 -27.84
N ALA A 58 -1.94 20.29 -28.81
CA ALA A 58 -0.49 20.46 -28.70
C ALA A 58 -0.11 21.28 -27.44
N ASP A 59 -0.92 22.29 -27.09
CA ASP A 59 -0.74 23.12 -25.90
C ASP A 59 -0.93 22.31 -24.61
N GLU A 60 -1.97 21.48 -24.54
CA GLU A 60 -2.20 20.63 -23.38
C GLU A 60 -1.05 19.62 -23.18
N GLN A 61 -0.54 19.04 -24.27
CA GLN A 61 0.62 18.16 -24.23
C GLN A 61 1.89 18.90 -23.79
N ALA A 62 2.09 20.15 -24.23
CA ALA A 62 3.20 20.99 -23.78
C ALA A 62 3.13 21.30 -22.28
N GLN A 63 1.93 21.63 -21.77
CA GLN A 63 1.70 21.81 -20.34
C GLN A 63 1.95 20.51 -19.56
N LEU A 64 1.51 19.36 -20.09
CA LEU A 64 1.77 18.06 -19.48
C LEU A 64 3.26 17.76 -19.38
N ARG A 65 4.06 18.05 -20.42
CA ARG A 65 5.53 17.96 -20.38
C ARG A 65 6.12 18.85 -19.29
N LYS A 66 5.64 20.09 -19.17
CA LYS A 66 6.08 21.04 -18.13
C LYS A 66 5.75 20.52 -16.72
N ILE A 67 4.55 19.99 -16.52
CA ILE A 67 4.15 19.35 -15.25
C ILE A 67 5.11 18.20 -14.94
N TYR A 68 5.41 17.31 -15.89
CA TYR A 68 6.27 16.15 -15.61
C TYR A 68 7.74 16.52 -15.31
N ARG A 69 8.25 17.62 -15.89
CA ARG A 69 9.59 18.15 -15.59
C ARG A 69 9.67 18.89 -14.25
N SER A 70 8.56 19.35 -13.67
CA SER A 70 8.55 20.07 -12.40
C SER A 70 8.69 19.16 -11.18
N ASN A 71 9.00 19.72 -10.01
CA ASN A 71 8.99 18.98 -8.73
C ASN A 71 7.59 18.85 -8.10
N GLU A 72 6.56 19.36 -8.76
CA GLU A 72 5.18 19.32 -8.30
C GLU A 72 4.57 17.92 -8.46
N SER A 73 3.64 17.55 -7.57
CA SER A 73 2.83 16.33 -7.78
C SER A 73 2.05 16.43 -9.08
N ILE A 74 2.13 15.39 -9.92
CA ILE A 74 1.41 15.34 -11.21
C ILE A 74 -0.10 15.57 -11.00
N LYS A 75 -0.68 15.03 -9.92
CA LYS A 75 -2.10 15.19 -9.61
C LYS A 75 -2.48 16.66 -9.35
N LEU A 76 -1.61 17.40 -8.67
CA LEU A 76 -1.85 18.81 -8.34
C LEU A 76 -1.65 19.69 -9.58
N GLY A 77 -0.55 19.46 -10.33
CA GLY A 77 -0.26 20.16 -11.57
C GLY A 77 -1.36 19.99 -12.62
N VAL A 78 -1.87 18.77 -12.83
CA VAL A 78 -2.96 18.50 -13.78
C VAL A 78 -4.24 19.23 -13.36
N ARG A 79 -4.61 19.20 -12.07
CA ARG A 79 -5.82 19.89 -11.58
C ARG A 79 -5.75 21.41 -11.80
N ARG A 80 -4.56 21.99 -11.69
CA ARG A 80 -4.33 23.44 -11.79
C ARG A 80 -4.24 23.92 -13.24
N VAL A 81 -3.50 23.21 -14.08
CA VAL A 81 -3.10 23.69 -15.42
C VAL A 81 -4.00 23.13 -16.53
N LEU A 82 -4.62 21.97 -16.32
CA LEU A 82 -5.44 21.29 -17.34
C LEU A 82 -6.88 21.10 -16.82
N PRO A 83 -7.64 22.19 -16.61
CA PRO A 83 -9.04 22.10 -16.18
C PRO A 83 -9.84 21.35 -17.25
N GLY A 84 -10.56 20.29 -16.84
CA GLY A 84 -11.30 19.42 -17.75
C GLY A 84 -10.60 18.08 -18.05
N ARG A 85 -9.30 17.94 -17.77
CA ARG A 85 -8.59 16.66 -17.87
C ARG A 85 -8.58 15.94 -16.53
N ARG A 86 -9.02 14.69 -16.52
CA ARG A 86 -8.88 13.80 -15.35
C ARG A 86 -7.42 13.35 -15.24
N TYR A 87 -6.94 13.18 -14.01
CA TYR A 87 -5.58 12.68 -13.74
C TYR A 87 -5.23 11.40 -14.52
N LEU A 88 -6.17 10.44 -14.63
CA LEU A 88 -5.95 9.21 -15.39
C LEU A 88 -5.79 9.45 -16.89
N ALA A 89 -6.54 10.39 -17.47
CA ALA A 89 -6.40 10.75 -18.89
C ALA A 89 -5.02 11.40 -19.13
N ALA A 90 -4.60 12.31 -18.24
CA ALA A 90 -3.27 12.92 -18.30
C ALA A 90 -2.15 11.89 -18.13
N LYS A 91 -2.33 10.91 -17.23
CA LYS A 91 -1.37 9.81 -17.05
C LYS A 91 -1.27 8.93 -18.31
N GLY A 92 -2.40 8.58 -18.92
CA GLY A 92 -2.43 7.81 -20.16
C GLY A 92 -1.75 8.55 -21.32
N GLU A 93 -2.00 9.85 -21.46
CA GLU A 93 -1.35 10.66 -22.48
C GLU A 93 0.15 10.83 -22.22
N ALA A 94 0.55 11.05 -20.97
CA ALA A 94 1.95 11.11 -20.59
C ALA A 94 2.69 9.83 -20.99
N GLN A 95 2.07 8.66 -20.79
CA GLN A 95 2.63 7.38 -21.22
C GLN A 95 2.77 7.29 -22.75
N ARG A 96 1.78 7.76 -23.53
CA ARG A 96 1.88 7.83 -25.00
C ARG A 96 3.01 8.76 -25.47
N LEU A 97 3.23 9.86 -24.76
CA LEU A 97 4.32 10.81 -25.02
C LEU A 97 5.69 10.34 -24.51
N GLY A 98 5.80 9.13 -23.93
CA GLY A 98 7.04 8.63 -23.34
C GLY A 98 7.46 9.36 -22.06
N LEU A 99 6.58 10.17 -21.47
CA LEU A 99 6.79 10.85 -20.19
C LEU A 99 6.58 9.85 -19.05
N SER A 100 7.64 9.09 -18.77
CA SER A 100 7.71 8.16 -17.64
C SER A 100 8.69 8.69 -16.60
N GLY A 101 8.46 8.34 -15.33
CA GLY A 101 9.34 8.76 -14.24
C GLY A 101 8.65 8.71 -12.89
N THR A 102 9.32 8.11 -11.91
CA THR A 102 8.90 8.22 -10.51
C THR A 102 9.46 9.53 -9.99
N LYS A 103 8.62 10.55 -9.85
CA LYS A 103 9.06 11.78 -9.19
C LYS A 103 9.47 11.45 -7.75
N PRO A 104 10.59 11.99 -7.25
CA PRO A 104 10.93 11.86 -5.84
C PRO A 104 9.75 12.40 -5.03
N ARG A 105 9.33 11.65 -4.01
CA ARG A 105 8.22 12.07 -3.14
C ARG A 105 8.68 13.28 -2.33
N THR A 106 8.36 14.49 -2.80
CA THR A 106 8.79 15.78 -2.22
C THR A 106 8.07 16.18 -0.93
N GLY A 107 7.38 15.27 -0.24
CA GLY A 107 6.42 15.65 0.81
C GLY A 107 6.42 14.84 2.11
N ARG A 108 7.27 13.82 2.28
CA ARG A 108 7.51 13.28 3.62
C ARG A 108 8.70 14.01 4.21
N THR A 109 8.44 15.20 4.72
CA THR A 109 9.29 15.85 5.73
C THR A 109 9.68 14.77 6.74
N GLY A 110 10.98 14.66 7.05
CA GLY A 110 11.59 13.52 7.74
C GLY A 110 11.06 13.23 9.15
N TYR A 111 10.04 13.94 9.61
CA TYR A 111 9.39 13.75 10.89
C TYR A 111 8.40 12.57 10.83
N SER A 112 8.80 11.47 11.45
CA SER A 112 7.91 10.35 11.77
C SER A 112 7.64 10.38 13.28
N TRP A 113 6.42 10.66 13.70
CA TRP A 113 6.06 10.63 15.13
C TRP A 113 6.39 9.28 15.77
N ILE A 114 6.29 8.19 14.99
CA ILE A 114 6.63 6.83 15.42
C ILE A 114 8.13 6.74 15.72
N GLU A 115 8.97 7.35 14.89
CA GLU A 115 10.42 7.35 15.12
C GLU A 115 10.76 8.01 16.45
N ARG A 116 10.17 9.17 16.74
CA ARG A 116 10.35 9.86 18.03
C ARG A 116 9.79 9.06 19.22
N ALA A 117 8.64 8.41 19.05
CA ALA A 117 8.05 7.56 20.08
C ALA A 117 8.94 6.34 20.39
N LEU A 118 9.59 5.77 19.37
CA LEU A 118 10.55 4.67 19.53
C LEU A 118 11.84 5.13 20.22
N GLU A 119 12.37 6.30 19.85
CA GLU A 119 13.54 6.89 20.50
C GLU A 119 13.31 7.05 22.01
N ASN A 120 12.17 7.65 22.41
CA ASN A 120 11.80 7.79 23.81
C ASN A 120 11.64 6.42 24.50
N ALA A 121 10.88 5.51 23.88
CA ALA A 121 10.58 4.21 24.47
C ALA A 121 11.84 3.36 24.76
N LEU A 122 12.82 3.41 23.85
CA LEU A 122 14.09 2.68 23.95
C LEU A 122 15.12 3.39 24.84
N ALA A 123 15.04 4.71 24.98
CA ALA A 123 15.89 5.46 25.90
C ALA A 123 15.56 5.13 27.37
N ASP A 124 14.27 4.97 27.70
CA ASP A 124 13.83 4.73 29.09
C ASP A 124 14.07 3.28 29.56
N ASP A 125 13.64 2.30 28.77
CA ASP A 125 13.51 0.90 29.22
C ASP A 125 14.55 -0.04 28.55
N GLY A 126 15.44 0.51 27.71
CA GLY A 126 16.47 -0.25 27.02
C GLY A 126 15.92 -1.15 25.90
N ARG A 127 16.21 -2.46 25.96
CA ARG A 127 16.03 -3.40 24.85
C ARG A 127 14.61 -3.93 24.76
N MET A 128 13.94 -3.74 23.62
CA MET A 128 12.56 -4.17 23.42
C MET A 128 12.31 -4.88 22.10
N THR A 129 11.42 -5.87 22.10
CA THR A 129 10.87 -6.45 20.87
C THR A 129 9.87 -5.51 20.21
N VAL A 130 9.61 -5.69 18.91
CA VAL A 130 8.60 -4.91 18.18
C VAL A 130 7.21 -4.99 18.82
N LYS A 131 6.86 -6.14 19.41
CA LYS A 131 5.57 -6.31 20.12
C LYS A 131 5.49 -5.46 21.38
N GLN A 132 6.57 -5.40 22.16
CA GLN A 132 6.65 -4.56 23.36
C GLN A 132 6.61 -3.07 22.98
N LEU A 133 7.34 -2.68 21.93
CA LEU A 133 7.31 -1.31 21.41
C LEU A 133 5.91 -0.91 20.93
N ALA A 134 5.18 -1.83 20.28
CA ALA A 134 3.79 -1.58 19.87
C ALA A 134 2.86 -1.36 21.07
N ALA A 135 2.99 -2.19 22.11
CA ALA A 135 2.23 -2.03 23.34
C ALA A 135 2.55 -0.71 24.07
N LYS A 136 3.83 -0.32 24.13
CA LYS A 136 4.28 0.91 24.82
C LYS A 136 3.92 2.19 24.06
N THR A 137 4.06 2.20 22.73
CA THR A 137 3.86 3.41 21.91
C THR A 137 2.46 3.55 21.34
N GLY A 138 1.64 2.50 21.36
CA GLY A 138 0.34 2.43 20.68
C GLY A 138 0.42 2.35 19.15
N ALA A 139 1.62 2.34 18.56
CA ALA A 139 1.80 2.24 17.12
C ALA A 139 1.64 0.80 16.61
N SER A 140 1.20 0.63 15.36
CA SER A 140 1.09 -0.70 14.76
C SER A 140 2.47 -1.38 14.59
N ILE A 141 2.52 -2.69 14.82
CA ILE A 141 3.72 -3.53 14.67
C ILE A 141 4.38 -3.32 13.28
N ASN A 142 3.59 -3.25 12.22
CA ASN A 142 4.10 -3.07 10.85
C ASN A 142 4.75 -1.69 10.66
N ALA A 143 4.14 -0.63 11.18
CA ALA A 143 4.70 0.72 11.06
C ALA A 143 6.02 0.83 11.84
N ILE A 144 6.07 0.27 13.06
CA ILE A 144 7.31 0.19 13.85
C ILE A 144 8.38 -0.60 13.10
N GLY A 145 8.05 -1.78 12.57
CA GLY A 145 9.01 -2.62 11.83
C GLY A 145 9.60 -1.90 10.61
N LYS A 146 8.78 -1.12 9.89
CA LYS A 146 9.25 -0.28 8.77
C LYS A 146 10.21 0.83 9.23
N VAL A 147 9.90 1.51 10.34
CA VAL A 147 10.77 2.57 10.88
C VAL A 147 12.10 1.99 11.37
N LEU A 148 12.06 0.89 12.12
CA LEU A 148 13.27 0.22 12.62
C LEU A 148 14.14 -0.29 11.47
N THR A 149 13.56 -0.91 10.45
CA THR A 149 14.31 -1.42 9.29
C THR A 149 14.90 -0.28 8.46
N LYS A 150 14.15 0.81 8.25
CA LYS A 150 14.61 2.00 7.52
C LYS A 150 15.82 2.64 8.19
N ASN A 151 15.83 2.67 9.52
CA ASN A 151 16.86 3.34 10.33
C ASN A 151 17.80 2.33 11.04
N ARG A 152 17.91 1.10 10.51
CA ARG A 152 18.74 0.02 11.06
C ARG A 152 20.23 0.32 10.85
N GLY A 153 21.03 0.17 11.90
CA GLY A 153 22.47 0.43 11.92
C GLY A 153 22.85 1.92 12.06
N THR A 154 21.91 2.84 11.78
CA THR A 154 22.12 4.28 11.93
C THR A 154 21.59 4.80 13.27
N LYS A 155 20.31 4.57 13.57
CA LYS A 155 19.67 5.00 14.82
C LYS A 155 19.28 3.84 15.74
N PHE A 156 18.89 2.72 15.16
CA PHE A 156 18.46 1.54 15.90
C PHE A 156 19.28 0.34 15.46
N ARG A 157 19.56 -0.56 16.39
CA ARG A 157 20.19 -1.86 16.09
C ARG A 157 19.51 -2.97 16.87
N ALA A 158 19.57 -4.19 16.36
CA ALA A 158 19.14 -5.37 17.10
C ALA A 158 20.25 -5.74 18.09
N ALA A 159 20.02 -5.48 19.37
CA ALA A 159 20.97 -5.71 20.45
C ALA A 159 21.06 -7.17 20.90
N ASP A 160 19.94 -7.89 20.77
CA ASP A 160 19.83 -9.30 21.10
C ASP A 160 18.64 -9.90 20.33
N TRP A 161 18.44 -11.19 20.47
CA TRP A 161 17.36 -11.96 19.89
C TRP A 161 16.64 -12.71 21.02
N SER A 162 15.34 -12.45 21.14
CA SER A 162 14.50 -13.11 22.13
C SER A 162 14.58 -14.64 22.01
N HIS A 163 14.62 -15.32 23.14
CA HIS A 163 14.66 -16.78 23.21
C HIS A 163 13.40 -17.43 22.62
N VAL A 164 12.26 -16.73 22.69
CA VAL A 164 10.97 -17.20 22.23
C VAL A 164 10.67 -16.59 20.86
N GLY A 165 10.80 -17.39 19.80
CA GLY A 165 10.46 -16.98 18.45
C GLY A 165 11.55 -16.21 17.70
N ALA A 166 12.74 -16.01 18.31
CA ALA A 166 13.88 -15.34 17.68
C ALA A 166 13.52 -13.96 17.10
N ALA A 167 12.66 -13.21 17.81
CA ALA A 167 12.37 -11.83 17.47
C ALA A 167 13.50 -10.92 17.93
N ALA A 168 13.94 -9.99 17.08
CA ALA A 168 14.95 -9.01 17.42
C ALA A 168 14.50 -8.13 18.59
N MET A 169 15.40 -7.93 19.55
CA MET A 169 15.29 -6.94 20.61
C MET A 169 16.10 -5.72 20.18
N TRP A 170 15.41 -4.63 19.96
CA TRP A 170 15.96 -3.39 19.44
C TRP A 170 16.43 -2.51 20.59
N GLU A 171 17.52 -1.79 20.35
CA GLU A 171 17.99 -0.70 21.23
C GLU A 171 18.30 0.55 20.40
N LEU A 172 18.34 1.69 21.08
CA LEU A 172 18.78 2.95 20.51
C LEU A 172 20.31 2.94 20.38
N GLY A 173 20.82 3.19 19.19
CA GLY A 173 22.25 3.24 18.92
C GLY A 173 22.60 2.85 17.48
N SER A 174 23.76 3.35 17.04
CA SER A 174 24.38 2.97 15.77
C SER A 174 25.24 1.72 15.92
N GLY A 175 25.55 1.07 14.80
CA GLY A 175 26.49 -0.05 14.74
C GLY A 175 25.89 -1.36 14.22
N PRO A 176 26.71 -2.42 14.15
CA PRO A 176 26.26 -3.71 13.65
C PRO A 176 25.26 -4.35 14.62
N ASP A 177 24.35 -5.16 14.08
CA ASP A 177 23.43 -5.93 14.89
C ASP A 177 24.14 -7.11 15.58
N ALA A 178 23.59 -7.51 16.72
CA ALA A 178 23.99 -8.73 17.39
C ALA A 178 23.75 -9.94 16.46
N PRO A 179 24.69 -10.91 16.43
CA PRO A 179 24.57 -12.08 15.58
C PRO A 179 23.32 -12.85 15.96
N ARG A 180 22.54 -13.22 14.93
CA ARG A 180 21.35 -14.04 15.15
C ARG A 180 21.79 -15.40 15.65
N ARG A 181 21.15 -15.87 16.73
CA ARG A 181 21.39 -17.22 17.27
C ARG A 181 21.22 -18.25 16.16
N ALA A 182 22.13 -19.22 16.11
CA ALA A 182 22.04 -20.30 15.16
C ALA A 182 20.66 -20.99 15.32
N PRO A 183 20.00 -21.35 14.20
CA PRO A 183 18.80 -22.16 14.28
C PRO A 183 19.13 -23.47 15.01
N ARG A 184 18.21 -23.93 15.85
CA ARG A 184 18.34 -25.25 16.49
C ARG A 184 18.47 -26.32 15.41
N SER A 185 19.30 -27.33 15.66
CA SER A 185 19.35 -28.47 14.75
C SER A 185 17.99 -29.19 14.71
N SER A 186 17.69 -29.87 13.60
CA SER A 186 16.45 -30.66 13.48
C SER A 186 16.35 -31.70 14.61
N ALA A 187 17.47 -32.32 14.99
CA ALA A 187 17.55 -33.26 16.10
C ALA A 187 17.17 -32.63 17.45
N GLU A 188 17.72 -31.45 17.76
CA GLU A 188 17.37 -30.70 18.98
C GLU A 188 15.90 -30.25 18.98
N ALA A 189 15.41 -29.75 17.85
CA ALA A 189 14.02 -29.35 17.70
C ALA A 189 13.06 -30.53 17.92
N CYS A 190 13.37 -31.69 17.33
CA CYS A 190 12.64 -32.94 17.52
C CYS A 190 12.70 -33.41 18.98
N ARG A 191 13.87 -33.37 19.62
CA ARG A 191 14.06 -33.74 21.03
C ARG A 191 13.20 -32.85 21.93
N ALA A 192 13.28 -31.53 21.77
CA ALA A 192 12.48 -30.57 22.52
C ALA A 192 10.97 -30.76 22.27
N TYR A 193 10.56 -31.07 21.05
CA TYR A 193 9.17 -31.37 20.72
C TYR A 193 8.67 -32.63 21.43
N ARG A 194 9.42 -33.75 21.35
CA ARG A 194 9.08 -35.00 22.03
C ARG A 194 9.02 -34.83 23.55
N GLN A 195 9.95 -34.08 24.13
CA GLN A 195 9.95 -33.75 25.55
C GLN A 195 8.68 -32.99 25.96
N ARG A 196 8.32 -31.92 25.23
CA ARG A 196 7.06 -31.19 25.47
C ARG A 196 5.84 -32.09 25.34
N ARG A 197 5.83 -33.00 24.36
CA ARG A 197 4.72 -33.96 24.17
C ARG A 197 4.61 -34.94 25.35
N ARG A 198 5.73 -35.43 25.88
CA ARG A 198 5.75 -36.30 27.08
C ARG A 198 5.22 -35.60 28.32
N VAL A 199 5.65 -34.36 28.56
CA VAL A 199 5.14 -33.54 29.68
C VAL A 199 3.63 -33.34 29.57
N ARG A 200 3.11 -32.98 28.38
CA ARG A 200 1.67 -32.80 28.17
C ARG A 200 0.86 -34.09 28.34
N ALA A 201 1.45 -35.24 28.06
CA ALA A 201 0.81 -36.55 28.24
C ALA A 201 0.86 -37.05 29.69
N GLY A 202 1.44 -36.28 30.63
CA GLY A 202 1.58 -36.68 32.04
C GLY A 202 2.63 -37.77 32.28
N HIS A 203 3.42 -38.15 31.26
CA HIS A 203 4.45 -39.17 31.40
C HIS A 203 5.71 -38.68 32.14
N VAL A 204 5.85 -37.36 32.29
CA VAL A 204 6.96 -36.73 33.01
C VAL A 204 6.37 -35.57 33.79
N ASP A 205 6.50 -35.62 35.12
CA ASP A 205 6.17 -34.49 35.98
C ASP A 205 7.29 -33.43 35.89
N PRO A 206 7.02 -32.24 35.34
CA PRO A 206 8.02 -31.20 35.17
C PRO A 206 8.49 -30.59 36.51
N PHE A 207 7.80 -30.87 37.62
CA PHE A 207 8.11 -30.34 38.95
C PHE A 207 8.78 -31.36 39.87
N ALA A 208 8.82 -32.65 39.51
CA ALA A 208 9.41 -33.68 40.36
C ALA A 208 10.87 -33.38 40.74
N THR A 209 11.65 -32.82 39.82
CA THR A 209 13.04 -32.40 40.09
C THR A 209 13.14 -31.18 41.00
N LEU A 210 12.17 -30.27 40.95
CA LEU A 210 12.09 -29.09 41.84
C LEU A 210 11.70 -29.51 43.26
N ILE A 211 10.75 -30.43 43.40
CA ILE A 211 10.35 -30.98 44.70
C ILE A 211 11.56 -31.63 45.38
N GLN A 212 12.32 -32.47 44.67
CA GLN A 212 13.52 -33.10 45.20
C GLN A 212 14.59 -32.10 45.68
N GLN A 213 14.73 -30.94 45.03
CA GLN A 213 15.71 -29.92 45.44
C GLN A 213 15.29 -29.12 46.68
N VAL A 214 13.99 -28.98 46.94
CA VAL A 214 13.47 -28.24 48.10
C VAL A 214 13.36 -29.14 49.33
N THR A 215 13.19 -30.45 49.13
CA THR A 215 13.06 -31.44 50.22
C THR A 215 14.38 -32.08 50.67
N ALA A 216 15.47 -31.88 49.93
CA ALA A 216 16.81 -32.35 50.27
C ALA A 216 17.58 -31.28 51.06
#